data_AF-A0AAD7SDZ0-F1
#
_entry.id   AF-A0AAD7SDZ0-F1
#
_cell.length_a   1.000
_cell.length_b   1.000
_cell.length_c   1.000
_cell.angle_alpha   90.00
_cell.angle_beta   90.00
_cell.angle_gamma   90.00
#
_symmetry.space_group_name_H-M   'P 1'
#
loop_
_entity.id
_entity.type
_entity.pdbx_description
1 polymer ?
#
loop_
_entity_poly.entity_id
_entity_poly.type
_entity_poly.pdbx_seq_one_letter_code
_entity_poly.pdbx_strand_id
1 'polypeptide(L)'
;MTRRGILAVVNSIYDPLGLLAPVILPAKLLLKDLCKEQSGWDEDISEKHAEDWKGWTEDVTYLSNFQVNRCLKPADSRTHCFSAVAPLLGCLRVCLWHRILPVTGEQARQEALFLVMGKSRVASLKQVTIPRLELTAAVVAVKIDKMLHQELQVPLQPSTFWTDSTTVLRYIDNDTARFKTFVANRINVIREATKPSQWKYVRTTENPADLPSRGLKAKSLAQSRTWIDGPSFLLNNECDWPEQPMQRKESLQNDPEVKNTATVNTIQVEEDKEPMNKLIDYYSEWHKLKRAVAWILKLKRTLQQLKDERKELSRTIIQAEKTLKSKAESEIIKFSQRQQFNEELQALQKGKQVSRNSQLFRLDPILQDSILRVGGRLNKSAMPETAKRPAIISKHSRVATLILSDIHQRTGHAGRSYVLAQLRRKYWIPQANSAIRKLLNKCVVCRRITGKVGSRRWRTYLKIASCPINPHLPTPGVDFFGPFDVKRGRVQSRDTACCSPALP
;
A
#
# COMPACT_ATOMS: atom_id res chain seq x y z
N MET A 1 33.00 22.51 12.51
CA MET A 1 31.58 22.83 12.81
C MET A 1 30.77 21.55 12.74
N THR A 2 29.98 21.22 13.77
CA THR A 2 29.38 19.88 13.91
C THR A 2 27.86 19.88 13.77
N ARG A 3 27.30 18.70 13.43
CA ARG A 3 25.85 18.49 13.35
C ARG A 3 25.15 18.77 14.69
N ARG A 4 25.78 18.38 15.82
CA ARG A 4 25.26 18.69 17.16
C ARG A 4 25.15 20.19 17.41
N GLY A 5 26.15 20.96 17.01
CA GLY A 5 26.16 22.42 17.14
C GLY A 5 25.03 23.08 16.34
N ILE A 6 24.87 22.67 15.08
CA ILE A 6 23.77 23.16 14.22
C ILE A 6 22.41 22.85 14.84
N LEU A 7 22.19 21.61 15.30
CA LEU A 7 20.95 21.21 15.95
C LEU A 7 20.65 22.06 17.19
N ALA A 8 21.66 22.36 18.01
CA ALA A 8 21.51 23.17 19.21
C ALA A 8 21.05 24.60 18.88
N VAL A 9 21.67 25.23 17.87
CA VAL A 9 21.30 26.59 17.43
C VAL A 9 19.90 26.61 16.80
N VAL A 10 19.55 25.64 15.96
CA VAL A 10 18.22 25.60 15.34
C VAL A 10 17.11 25.45 16.39
N ASN A 11 17.36 24.70 17.46
CA ASN A 11 16.38 24.51 18.54
C ASN A 11 16.42 25.60 19.61
N SER A 12 17.45 26.46 19.64
CA SER A 12 17.47 27.61 20.56
C SER A 12 16.55 28.76 20.09
N ILE A 13 16.12 28.76 18.83
CA ILE A 13 15.21 29.75 18.28
C ILE A 13 13.81 29.51 18.81
N TYR A 14 13.36 30.40 19.70
CA TYR A 14 12.02 30.36 20.27
C TYR A 14 11.00 31.04 19.35
N ASP A 15 10.32 30.23 18.52
CA ASP A 15 9.26 30.68 17.62
C ASP A 15 7.99 29.79 17.77
N PRO A 16 7.23 29.94 18.87
CA PRO A 16 6.07 29.09 19.16
C PRO A 16 4.91 29.31 18.17
N LEU A 17 4.80 30.51 17.61
CA LEU A 17 3.76 30.90 16.64
C LEU A 17 4.18 30.63 15.20
N GLY A 18 5.45 30.28 14.95
CA GLY A 18 5.97 30.01 13.61
C GLY A 18 6.01 31.24 12.69
N LEU A 19 6.18 32.44 13.25
CA LEU A 19 6.26 33.68 12.47
C LEU A 19 7.55 33.73 11.63
N LEU A 20 8.61 33.09 12.12
CA LEU A 20 9.92 32.97 11.48
C LEU A 20 10.07 31.63 10.74
N ALA A 21 9.00 30.84 10.61
CA ALA A 21 9.03 29.54 9.94
C ALA A 21 9.67 29.55 8.54
N PRO A 22 9.51 30.58 7.68
CA PRO A 22 10.20 30.65 6.39
C PRO A 22 11.73 30.77 6.50
N VAL A 23 12.22 31.48 7.52
CA VAL A 23 13.65 31.76 7.75
C VAL A 23 14.33 30.58 8.45
N ILE A 24 13.62 29.90 9.36
CA ILE A 24 14.15 28.75 10.10
C ILE A 24 14.24 27.50 9.19
N LEU A 25 13.43 27.43 8.14
CA LEU A 25 13.35 26.23 7.30
C LEU A 25 14.68 25.85 6.61
N PRO A 26 15.42 26.75 5.94
CA PRO A 26 16.73 26.43 5.36
C PRO A 26 17.65 25.68 6.32
N ALA A 27 17.74 26.14 7.57
CA ALA A 27 18.54 25.48 8.60
C ALA A 27 18.03 24.08 8.96
N LYS A 28 16.70 23.89 9.01
CA LYS A 28 16.10 22.55 9.21
C LYS A 28 16.32 21.62 8.01
N LEU A 29 16.38 22.15 6.79
CA LEU A 29 16.71 21.39 5.59
C LEU A 29 18.18 20.97 5.57
N LEU A 30 19.09 21.89 5.90
CA LEU A 30 20.52 21.59 6.06
C LEU A 30 20.74 20.47 7.08
N LEU A 31 20.08 20.55 8.24
CA LEU A 31 20.14 19.49 9.26
C LEU A 31 19.64 18.14 8.72
N LYS A 32 18.58 18.14 7.89
CA LYS A 32 18.08 16.91 7.25
C LYS A 32 19.10 16.35 6.26
N ASP A 33 19.80 17.19 5.51
CA ASP A 33 20.83 16.74 4.55
C ASP A 33 22.06 16.19 5.27
N LEU A 34 22.50 16.81 6.36
CA LEU A 34 23.55 16.27 7.25
C LEU A 34 23.16 14.92 7.88
N CYS A 35 21.88 14.67 8.11
CA CYS A 35 21.41 13.35 8.56
C CYS A 35 21.47 12.28 7.46
N LYS A 36 21.48 12.66 6.17
CA LYS A 36 21.63 11.70 5.05
C LYS A 36 23.07 11.25 4.85
N GLU A 37 24.04 12.11 5.15
CA GLU A 37 25.47 11.82 4.98
C GLU A 37 26.00 10.78 5.99
N GLN A 38 25.21 10.39 6.98
CA GLN A 38 25.53 9.38 8.02
C GLN A 38 26.79 9.69 8.85
N SER A 39 27.32 10.92 8.80
CA SER A 39 28.44 11.36 9.64
C SER A 39 28.10 11.33 11.14
N GLY A 40 29.14 11.24 11.98
CA GLY A 40 29.04 11.33 13.43
C GLY A 40 28.43 12.65 13.91
N TRP A 41 27.90 12.69 15.14
CA TRP A 41 27.29 13.90 15.71
C TRP A 41 28.28 15.04 15.95
N ASP A 42 29.53 14.67 16.25
CA ASP A 42 30.60 15.56 16.66
C ASP A 42 31.72 15.63 15.60
N GLU A 43 31.49 15.07 14.42
CA GLU A 43 32.38 15.18 13.27
C GLU A 43 32.15 16.51 12.54
N ASP A 44 33.20 16.99 11.88
CA ASP A 44 33.11 18.17 11.03
C ASP A 44 32.24 17.88 9.81
N ILE A 45 31.37 18.84 9.49
CA ILE A 45 30.54 18.81 8.29
C ILE A 45 31.36 19.16 7.03
N SER A 46 30.83 18.82 5.85
CA SER A 46 31.49 19.18 4.58
C SER A 46 31.61 20.70 4.42
N GLU A 47 32.63 21.13 3.68
CA GLU A 47 32.92 22.55 3.41
C GLU A 47 31.70 23.27 2.82
N LYS A 48 31.01 22.62 1.87
CA LYS A 48 29.76 23.13 1.28
C LYS A 48 28.68 23.40 2.34
N HIS A 49 28.41 22.45 3.22
CA HIS A 49 27.40 22.65 4.29
C HIS A 49 27.84 23.72 5.29
N ALA A 50 29.15 23.89 5.47
CA ALA A 50 29.69 24.94 6.31
C ALA A 50 29.46 26.34 5.72
N GLU A 51 29.64 26.50 4.41
CA GLU A 51 29.29 27.73 3.69
C GLU A 51 27.80 28.04 3.77
N ASP A 52 26.94 27.05 3.50
CA ASP A 52 25.48 27.19 3.57
C ASP A 52 25.02 27.62 4.97
N TRP A 53 25.58 27.01 6.02
CA TRP A 53 25.29 27.39 7.40
C TRP A 53 25.78 28.80 7.73
N LYS A 54 27.01 29.16 7.33
CA LYS A 54 27.57 30.49 7.57
C LYS A 54 26.71 31.57 6.92
N GLY A 55 26.32 31.37 5.66
CA GLY A 55 25.44 32.28 4.94
C GLY A 55 24.07 32.43 5.63
N TRP A 56 23.50 31.35 6.15
CA TRP A 56 22.26 31.42 6.92
C TRP A 56 22.45 32.16 8.26
N THR A 57 23.53 31.92 9.00
CA THR A 57 23.78 32.62 10.27
C THR A 57 23.98 34.12 10.10
N GLU A 58 24.65 34.54 9.02
CA GLU A 58 24.80 35.95 8.67
C GLU A 58 23.45 36.57 8.31
N ASP A 59 22.64 35.88 7.52
CA ASP A 59 21.31 36.37 7.11
C ASP A 59 20.35 36.51 8.31
N VAL A 60 20.35 35.58 9.27
CA VAL A 60 19.49 35.64 10.47
C VAL A 60 19.69 36.92 11.28
N THR A 61 20.86 37.55 11.24
CA THR A 61 21.11 38.82 11.96
C THR A 61 20.19 39.96 11.51
N TYR A 62 19.68 39.93 10.28
CA TYR A 62 18.72 40.92 9.77
C TYR A 62 17.36 40.86 10.48
N LEU A 63 17.05 39.77 11.21
CA LEU A 63 15.84 39.68 12.04
C LEU A 63 15.82 40.66 13.20
N SER A 64 16.95 41.26 13.57
CA SER A 64 17.00 42.36 14.56
C SER A 64 16.09 43.54 14.18
N ASN A 65 15.86 43.75 12.88
CA ASN A 65 14.99 44.80 12.35
C ASN A 65 13.54 44.33 12.09
N PHE A 66 13.24 43.05 12.35
CA PHE A 66 11.94 42.48 12.05
C PHE A 66 10.95 42.70 13.21
N GLN A 67 9.82 43.35 12.93
CA GLN A 67 8.79 43.66 13.91
C GLN A 67 7.40 43.26 13.43
N VAL A 68 6.62 42.72 14.37
CA VAL A 68 5.25 42.24 14.18
C VAL A 68 4.35 42.78 15.29
N ASN A 69 3.15 43.22 14.90
CA ASN A 69 2.15 43.67 15.85
C ASN A 69 1.63 42.47 16.66
N ARG A 70 1.83 42.50 17.98
CA ARG A 70 1.37 41.42 18.88
C ARG A 70 -0.13 41.44 19.13
N CYS A 71 -0.76 42.60 19.00
CA CYS A 71 -2.18 42.75 19.26
C CYS A 71 -2.97 42.36 18.01
N LEU A 72 -3.70 41.25 18.09
CA LEU A 72 -4.64 40.79 17.05
C LEU A 72 -5.96 41.55 17.08
N LYS A 73 -6.13 42.47 18.04
CA LYS A 73 -7.32 43.29 18.24
C LYS A 73 -6.97 44.76 18.01
N PRO A 74 -7.64 45.50 17.11
CA PRO A 74 -7.42 46.93 16.98
C PRO A 74 -7.83 47.62 18.29
N ALA A 75 -7.09 48.66 18.69
CA ALA A 75 -7.21 49.35 19.99
C ALA A 75 -8.61 49.86 20.35
N ASP A 76 -9.49 49.87 19.36
CA ASP A 76 -10.72 50.64 19.25
C ASP A 76 -11.99 49.74 19.19
N SER A 77 -11.83 48.42 19.31
CA SER A 77 -12.89 47.42 19.14
C SER A 77 -13.57 47.04 20.47
N ARG A 78 -14.46 47.93 20.94
CA ARG A 78 -15.42 47.59 22.02
C ARG A 78 -16.69 46.91 21.50
N THR A 79 -16.89 46.88 20.18
CA THR A 79 -18.06 46.33 19.48
C THR A 79 -17.65 45.22 18.52
N HIS A 80 -18.51 44.21 18.39
CA HIS A 80 -18.32 42.89 17.79
C HIS A 80 -17.72 42.90 16.37
N CYS A 81 -16.39 42.84 16.23
CA CYS A 81 -15.79 42.54 14.93
C CYS A 81 -16.01 41.06 14.58
N PHE A 82 -16.57 40.79 13.40
CA PHE A 82 -16.60 39.43 12.87
C PHE A 82 -15.18 39.04 12.49
N SER A 83 -14.76 37.88 12.98
CA SER A 83 -13.44 37.34 12.67
C SER A 83 -13.57 36.12 11.78
N ALA A 84 -12.91 36.15 10.63
CA ALA A 84 -12.75 34.97 9.77
C ALA A 84 -11.30 34.48 9.84
N VAL A 85 -11.14 33.17 9.88
CA VAL A 85 -9.84 32.52 9.83
C VAL A 85 -9.66 31.90 8.45
N ALA A 86 -8.49 32.16 7.85
CA ALA A 86 -8.12 31.66 6.53
C ALA A 86 -6.85 30.80 6.63
N PRO A 87 -6.97 29.48 6.86
CA PRO A 87 -5.85 28.57 6.74
C PRO A 87 -5.47 28.38 5.28
N LEU A 88 -4.24 28.77 4.92
CA LEU A 88 -3.66 28.45 3.61
C LEU A 88 -2.64 27.34 3.78
N LEU A 89 -2.64 26.44 2.82
CA LEU A 89 -1.90 25.19 2.87
C LEU A 89 -1.00 25.03 1.66
N GLY A 90 0.22 24.60 1.92
CA GLY A 90 1.16 24.08 0.93
C GLY A 90 1.73 22.76 1.42
N CYS A 91 2.58 22.09 0.63
CA CYS A 91 3.19 20.82 1.02
C CYS A 91 3.84 20.88 2.42
N LEU A 92 3.20 20.25 3.42
CA LEU A 92 3.57 20.24 4.85
C LEU A 92 3.62 21.61 5.55
N ARG A 93 2.97 22.63 4.99
CA ARG A 93 2.94 23.99 5.53
C ARG A 93 1.52 24.46 5.72
N VAL A 94 1.32 25.21 6.78
CA VAL A 94 0.06 25.85 7.10
C VAL A 94 0.33 27.24 7.61
N CYS A 95 -0.43 28.21 7.12
CA CYS A 95 -0.39 29.58 7.59
C CYS A 95 -1.83 30.01 7.86
N LEU A 96 -2.08 30.66 8.98
CA LEU A 96 -3.40 31.13 9.35
C LEU A 96 -3.39 32.64 9.50
N TRP A 97 -4.28 33.28 8.77
CA TRP A 97 -4.59 34.68 9.00
C TRP A 97 -5.94 34.84 9.66
N HIS A 98 -6.00 35.85 10.52
CA HIS A 98 -7.21 36.37 11.13
C HIS A 98 -7.58 37.66 10.39
N ARG A 99 -8.74 37.64 9.74
CA ARG A 99 -9.34 38.82 9.11
C ARG A 99 -10.34 39.44 10.08
N ILE A 100 -10.22 40.75 10.27
CA ILE A 100 -11.16 41.54 11.07
C ILE A 100 -12.08 42.30 10.11
N LEU A 101 -13.38 42.05 10.23
CA LEU A 101 -14.40 42.74 9.44
C LEU A 101 -15.00 43.90 10.25
N PRO A 102 -15.30 45.04 9.60
CA PRO A 102 -16.00 46.15 10.24
C PRO A 102 -17.44 45.75 10.60
N VAL A 103 -17.98 46.38 11.65
CA VAL A 103 -19.41 46.26 12.00
C VAL A 103 -20.20 47.07 10.97
N THR A 104 -21.23 46.47 10.38
CA THR A 104 -22.11 47.11 9.40
C THR A 104 -22.70 48.42 9.96
N GLY A 105 -22.43 49.55 9.29
CA GLY A 105 -23.06 50.84 9.58
C GLY A 105 -22.12 51.99 9.98
N GLU A 106 -20.86 51.73 10.33
CA GLU A 106 -19.88 52.80 10.57
C GLU A 106 -18.93 52.94 9.37
N GLN A 107 -18.95 54.11 8.74
CA GLN A 107 -18.00 54.44 7.69
C GLN A 107 -16.57 54.48 8.26
N ALA A 108 -15.66 53.76 7.60
CA ALA A 108 -14.21 53.83 7.75
C ALA A 108 -13.56 53.15 8.98
N ARG A 109 -13.63 51.81 9.05
CA ARG A 109 -12.53 51.05 9.67
C ARG A 109 -11.92 50.08 8.66
N GLN A 110 -10.60 50.17 8.51
CA GLN A 110 -9.81 49.34 7.60
C GLN A 110 -9.92 47.88 8.02
N GLU A 111 -10.25 47.04 7.05
CA GLU A 111 -10.05 45.61 7.17
C GLU A 111 -8.58 45.33 7.44
N ALA A 112 -8.30 44.46 8.39
CA ALA A 112 -6.94 44.12 8.76
C ALA A 112 -6.78 42.60 8.75
N LEU A 113 -5.65 42.16 8.19
CA LEU A 113 -5.25 40.77 8.12
C LEU A 113 -4.00 40.57 8.97
N PHE A 114 -4.07 39.65 9.93
CA PHE A 114 -2.97 39.36 10.84
C PHE A 114 -2.57 37.90 10.75
N LEU A 115 -1.28 37.61 10.51
CA LEU A 115 -0.75 36.26 10.65
C LEU A 115 -0.82 35.85 12.13
N VAL A 116 -1.61 34.82 12.43
CA VAL A 116 -1.76 34.29 13.79
C VAL A 116 -0.75 33.18 14.04
N MET A 117 -0.61 32.27 13.07
CA MET A 117 0.27 31.12 13.22
C MET A 117 0.78 30.63 11.87
N GLY A 118 2.09 30.41 11.79
CA GLY A 118 2.74 29.65 10.73
C GLY A 118 3.15 28.28 11.28
N LYS A 119 3.07 27.24 10.46
CA LYS A 119 3.62 25.92 10.79
C LYS A 119 4.23 25.30 9.56
N SER A 120 5.53 25.03 9.65
CA SER A 120 6.28 24.36 8.59
C SER A 120 6.91 23.08 9.13
N ARG A 121 6.72 21.98 8.40
CA ARG A 121 7.35 20.69 8.71
C ARG A 121 8.27 20.28 7.56
N VAL A 122 9.42 19.72 7.91
CA VAL A 122 10.30 19.09 6.93
C VAL A 122 9.77 17.70 6.60
N ALA A 123 9.68 17.37 5.32
CA ALA A 123 9.25 16.03 4.88
C ALA A 123 10.17 14.95 5.46
N SER A 124 9.59 13.81 5.84
CA SER A 124 10.35 12.65 6.29
C SER A 124 11.35 12.18 5.22
N LEU A 125 12.39 11.45 5.63
CA LEU A 125 13.32 10.78 4.70
C LEU A 125 12.66 9.61 3.96
N LYS A 126 11.56 9.05 4.50
CA LYS A 126 10.77 8.04 3.78
C LYS A 126 10.05 8.70 2.61
N GLN A 127 10.09 8.06 1.44
CA GLN A 127 9.36 8.54 0.27
C GLN A 127 7.85 8.51 0.54
N VAL A 128 7.23 9.68 0.51
CA VAL A 128 5.79 9.88 0.59
C VAL A 128 5.37 10.65 -0.65
N THR A 129 4.26 10.28 -1.26
CA THR A 129 3.74 10.93 -2.47
C THR A 129 3.30 12.37 -2.17
N ILE A 130 3.40 13.26 -3.15
CA ILE A 130 3.02 14.67 -3.03
C ILE A 130 1.55 14.82 -2.53
N PRO A 131 0.54 14.11 -3.08
CA PRO A 131 -0.83 14.20 -2.59
C PRO A 131 -0.99 13.86 -1.10
N ARG A 132 -0.18 12.92 -0.59
CA ARG A 132 -0.19 12.56 0.84
C ARG A 132 0.42 13.64 1.72
N LEU A 133 1.43 14.35 1.22
CA LEU A 133 2.03 15.49 1.92
C LEU A 133 1.06 16.68 2.00
N GLU A 134 0.39 16.98 0.89
CA GLU A 134 -0.65 18.01 0.81
C GLU A 134 -1.83 17.69 1.73
N LEU A 135 -2.33 16.45 1.70
CA LEU A 135 -3.40 16.01 2.61
C LEU A 135 -2.96 16.01 4.08
N THR A 136 -1.67 15.80 4.35
CA THR A 136 -1.13 15.93 5.72
C THR A 136 -1.12 17.38 6.17
N ALA A 137 -0.82 18.32 5.27
CA ALA A 137 -0.95 19.74 5.56
C ALA A 137 -2.41 20.08 5.90
N ALA A 138 -3.38 19.57 5.13
CA ALA A 138 -4.81 19.75 5.37
C ALA A 138 -5.23 19.36 6.80
N VAL A 139 -4.78 18.20 7.27
CA VAL A 139 -5.01 17.77 8.66
C VAL A 139 -4.36 18.69 9.69
N VAL A 140 -3.15 19.20 9.41
CA VAL A 140 -2.49 20.16 10.31
C VAL A 140 -3.27 21.46 10.40
N ALA A 141 -3.81 21.97 9.30
CA ALA A 141 -4.62 23.19 9.32
C ALA A 141 -5.88 23.04 10.14
N VAL A 142 -6.63 21.95 9.94
CA VAL A 142 -7.83 21.66 10.72
C VAL A 142 -7.53 21.57 12.22
N LYS A 143 -6.39 20.98 12.60
CA LYS A 143 -5.99 20.89 14.01
C LYS A 143 -5.60 22.24 14.61
N ILE A 144 -4.88 23.08 13.85
CA ILE A 144 -4.51 24.43 14.30
C ILE A 144 -5.78 25.29 14.42
N ASP A 145 -6.66 25.22 13.43
CA ASP A 145 -7.93 25.94 13.40
C ASP A 145 -8.80 25.59 14.61
N LYS A 146 -8.98 24.28 14.89
CA LYS A 146 -9.69 23.81 16.09
C LYS A 146 -9.05 24.31 17.39
N MET A 147 -7.73 24.28 17.48
CA MET A 147 -7.01 24.80 18.65
C MET A 147 -7.26 26.31 18.81
N LEU A 148 -7.21 27.10 17.74
CA LEU A 148 -7.47 28.54 17.84
C LEU A 148 -8.92 28.85 18.23
N HIS A 149 -9.90 28.10 17.75
CA HIS A 149 -11.30 28.27 18.19
C HIS A 149 -11.48 27.97 19.68
N GLN A 150 -10.64 27.09 20.25
CA GLN A 150 -10.66 26.77 21.67
C GLN A 150 -9.92 27.83 22.50
N GLU A 151 -8.79 28.32 22.01
CA GLU A 151 -7.87 29.16 22.80
C GLU A 151 -8.06 30.67 22.62
N LEU A 152 -8.53 31.15 21.45
CA LEU A 152 -8.49 32.58 21.12
C LEU A 152 -9.54 33.42 21.87
N GLN A 153 -10.45 32.83 22.64
CA GLN A 153 -11.49 33.48 23.48
C GLN A 153 -12.24 34.66 22.81
N VAL A 154 -12.30 34.67 21.48
CA VAL A 154 -13.03 35.65 20.67
C VAL A 154 -14.05 34.91 19.79
N PRO A 155 -15.20 35.51 19.49
CA PRO A 155 -16.18 34.90 18.60
C PRO A 155 -15.63 34.81 17.18
N LEU A 156 -15.31 33.60 16.73
CA LEU A 156 -14.84 33.31 15.37
C LEU A 156 -16.00 32.82 14.49
N GLN A 157 -16.05 33.32 13.25
CA GLN A 157 -16.89 32.77 12.19
C GLN A 157 -16.27 31.46 11.67
N PRO A 158 -17.06 30.60 11.00
CA PRO A 158 -16.53 29.40 10.38
C PRO A 158 -15.36 29.70 9.43
N SER A 159 -14.25 28.97 9.60
CA SER A 159 -13.04 29.15 8.80
C SER A 159 -13.23 28.77 7.33
N THR A 160 -12.50 29.46 6.45
CA THR A 160 -12.39 29.09 5.03
C THR A 160 -10.98 28.58 4.76
N PHE A 161 -10.85 27.31 4.38
CA PHE A 161 -9.58 26.64 4.12
C PHE A 161 -9.19 26.76 2.66
N TRP A 162 -7.94 27.10 2.39
CA TRP A 162 -7.41 27.37 1.06
C TRP A 162 -6.26 26.42 0.74
N THR A 163 -6.34 25.76 -0.41
CA THR A 163 -5.30 24.84 -0.90
C THR A 163 -5.09 25.03 -2.39
N ASP A 164 -3.84 24.91 -2.83
CA ASP A 164 -3.47 24.91 -4.25
C ASP A 164 -3.49 23.49 -4.85
N SER A 165 -3.70 22.47 -4.01
CA SER A 165 -3.93 21.09 -4.46
C SER A 165 -5.38 20.83 -4.80
N THR A 166 -5.68 20.72 -6.09
CA THR A 166 -6.99 20.23 -6.56
C THR A 166 -7.23 18.77 -6.17
N THR A 167 -6.17 17.98 -5.97
CA THR A 167 -6.26 16.59 -5.49
C THR A 167 -6.83 16.53 -4.08
N VAL A 168 -6.36 17.39 -3.17
CA VAL A 168 -6.90 17.48 -1.79
C VAL A 168 -8.37 17.89 -1.82
N LEU A 169 -8.75 18.88 -2.63
CA LEU A 169 -10.15 19.29 -2.79
C LEU A 169 -11.02 18.12 -3.28
N ARG A 170 -10.56 17.42 -4.32
CA ARG A 170 -11.25 16.23 -4.85
C ARG A 170 -11.42 15.14 -3.80
N TYR A 171 -10.39 14.89 -2.98
CA TYR A 171 -10.48 13.91 -1.89
C TYR A 171 -11.48 14.32 -0.81
N ILE A 172 -11.54 15.60 -0.46
CA ILE A 172 -12.46 16.14 0.57
C ILE A 172 -13.89 16.23 0.06
N ASP A 173 -14.11 16.48 -1.24
CA ASP A 173 -15.44 16.53 -1.85
C ASP A 173 -16.01 15.15 -2.18
N ASN A 174 -15.17 14.11 -2.32
CA ASN A 174 -15.59 12.80 -2.80
C ASN A 174 -16.18 11.90 -1.68
N ASP A 175 -17.47 11.61 -1.76
CA ASP A 175 -18.24 10.78 -0.83
C ASP A 175 -18.39 9.31 -1.26
N THR A 176 -18.04 8.97 -2.50
CA THR A 176 -18.31 7.67 -3.13
C THR A 176 -17.10 6.74 -3.23
N ALA A 177 -15.88 7.30 -3.33
CA ALA A 177 -14.66 6.57 -3.57
C ALA A 177 -14.12 5.93 -2.28
N ARG A 178 -13.67 4.68 -2.40
CA ARG A 178 -13.05 3.96 -1.28
C ARG A 178 -11.55 4.18 -1.26
N PHE A 179 -11.07 5.13 -0.46
CA PHE A 179 -9.64 5.42 -0.37
C PHE A 179 -8.81 4.34 0.37
N LYS A 180 -7.51 4.32 0.11
CA LYS A 180 -6.51 3.62 0.93
C LYS A 180 -6.46 4.18 2.35
N THR A 181 -6.09 3.34 3.32
CA THR A 181 -6.21 3.64 4.76
C THR A 181 -5.53 4.94 5.16
N PHE A 182 -4.38 5.28 4.56
CA PHE A 182 -3.72 6.57 4.82
C PHE A 182 -4.65 7.73 4.47
N VAL A 183 -5.10 7.81 3.21
CA VAL A 183 -5.95 8.91 2.73
C VAL A 183 -7.29 8.93 3.44
N ALA A 184 -7.96 7.77 3.58
CA ALA A 184 -9.24 7.66 4.28
C ALA A 184 -9.20 8.22 5.71
N ASN A 185 -8.20 7.82 6.51
CA ASN A 185 -8.10 8.27 7.89
C ASN A 185 -7.88 9.79 8.01
N ARG A 186 -7.17 10.42 7.04
CA ARG A 186 -6.95 11.88 7.07
C ARG A 186 -8.18 12.64 6.58
N ILE A 187 -8.87 12.13 5.57
CA ILE A 187 -10.17 12.69 5.13
C ILE A 187 -11.18 12.67 6.27
N ASN A 188 -11.26 11.58 7.04
CA ASN A 188 -12.15 11.49 8.19
C ASN A 188 -11.85 12.59 9.22
N VAL A 189 -10.58 12.76 9.61
CA VAL A 189 -10.18 13.83 10.54
C VAL A 189 -10.57 15.23 10.02
N ILE A 190 -10.46 15.46 8.70
CA ILE A 190 -10.85 16.73 8.09
C ILE A 190 -12.37 16.92 8.12
N ARG A 191 -13.14 15.89 7.75
CA ARG A 191 -14.60 15.94 7.66
C ARG A 191 -15.30 15.94 9.03
N GLU A 192 -14.67 15.39 10.07
CA GLU A 192 -15.16 15.47 11.44
C GLU A 192 -15.16 16.90 11.98
N ALA A 193 -14.27 17.76 11.49
CA ALA A 193 -14.08 19.12 11.98
C ALA A 193 -14.53 20.21 11.00
N THR A 194 -14.66 19.90 9.71
CA THR A 194 -14.97 20.89 8.66
C THR A 194 -15.94 20.33 7.62
N LYS A 195 -16.67 21.21 6.94
CA LYS A 195 -17.53 20.88 5.80
C LYS A 195 -16.77 21.02 4.49
N PRO A 196 -17.01 20.18 3.47
CA PRO A 196 -16.37 20.33 2.16
C PRO A 196 -16.56 21.72 1.53
N SER A 197 -17.70 22.37 1.79
CA SER A 197 -17.99 23.74 1.33
C SER A 197 -17.05 24.81 1.89
N GLN A 198 -16.34 24.54 3.00
CA GLN A 198 -15.35 25.45 3.58
C GLN A 198 -14.00 25.40 2.84
N TRP A 199 -13.80 24.46 1.93
CA TRP A 199 -12.54 24.28 1.21
C TRP A 199 -12.59 24.95 -0.17
N LYS A 200 -11.68 25.91 -0.38
CA LYS A 200 -11.52 26.70 -1.60
C LYS A 200 -10.14 26.49 -2.23
N TYR A 201 -10.09 26.68 -3.54
CA TYR A 201 -8.87 26.63 -4.33
C TYR A 201 -8.21 28.01 -4.38
N VAL A 202 -6.89 28.06 -4.30
CA VAL A 202 -6.06 29.23 -4.60
C VAL A 202 -4.95 28.82 -5.56
N ARG A 203 -4.56 29.68 -6.50
CA ARG A 203 -3.43 29.39 -7.40
C ARG A 203 -2.13 29.33 -6.59
N THR A 204 -1.23 28.41 -6.94
CA THR A 204 0.08 28.26 -6.27
C THR A 204 0.87 29.57 -6.21
N THR A 205 0.78 30.42 -7.24
CA THR A 205 1.45 31.74 -7.28
C THR A 205 0.89 32.74 -6.27
N GLU A 206 -0.35 32.55 -5.83
CA GLU A 206 -1.07 33.39 -4.88
C GLU A 206 -1.14 32.75 -3.48
N ASN A 207 -0.51 31.58 -3.30
CA ASN A 207 -0.50 30.83 -2.04
C ASN A 207 0.72 31.17 -1.18
N PRO A 208 0.60 32.08 -0.19
CA PRO A 208 1.70 32.39 0.72
C PRO A 208 2.19 31.20 1.56
N ALA A 209 1.44 30.11 1.69
CA ALA A 209 1.93 28.89 2.34
C ALA A 209 3.09 28.21 1.58
N ASP A 210 3.25 28.55 0.29
CA ASP A 210 4.38 28.12 -0.54
C ASP A 210 5.53 29.12 -0.59
N LEU A 211 5.39 30.36 -0.09
CA LEU A 211 6.54 31.25 0.11
C LEU A 211 7.66 30.61 0.94
N PRO A 212 7.37 29.92 2.06
CA PRO A 212 8.42 29.22 2.78
C PRO A 212 8.93 27.98 2.03
N SER A 213 8.36 27.53 0.90
CA SER A 213 8.67 26.25 0.23
C SER A 213 10.17 26.04 -0.01
N ARG A 214 10.84 27.11 -0.47
CA ARG A 214 12.28 27.17 -0.76
C ARG A 214 13.10 27.75 0.40
N GLY A 215 12.44 28.19 1.46
CA GLY A 215 13.00 29.07 2.48
C GLY A 215 13.04 30.52 2.02
N LEU A 216 12.95 31.45 2.95
CA LEU A 216 13.02 32.89 2.69
C LEU A 216 14.20 33.48 3.45
N LYS A 217 14.98 34.34 2.80
CA LYS A 217 16.07 35.05 3.48
C LYS A 217 15.48 36.01 4.52
N ALA A 218 16.06 36.07 5.71
CA ALA A 218 15.66 37.00 6.76
C ALA A 218 15.65 38.45 6.27
N LYS A 219 16.65 38.84 5.46
CA LYS A 219 16.65 40.17 4.82
C LYS A 219 15.41 40.40 3.95
N SER A 220 15.02 39.40 3.15
CA SER A 220 13.82 39.48 2.31
C SER A 220 12.54 39.50 3.14
N LEU A 221 12.48 38.78 4.27
CA LEU A 221 11.32 38.80 5.17
C LEU A 221 11.14 40.17 5.83
N ALA A 222 12.26 40.81 6.20
CA ALA A 222 12.24 42.15 6.78
C ALA A 222 11.80 43.22 5.76
N GLN A 223 12.08 43.02 4.47
CA GLN A 223 11.77 43.97 3.40
C GLN A 223 10.40 43.74 2.72
N SER A 224 9.97 42.49 2.61
CA SER A 224 8.70 42.08 1.97
C SER A 224 7.79 41.43 3.01
N ARG A 225 6.72 42.14 3.36
CA ARG A 225 5.78 41.71 4.39
C ARG A 225 4.67 40.79 3.86
N THR A 226 4.74 40.28 2.63
CA THR A 226 3.70 39.39 2.05
C THR A 226 3.39 38.17 2.93
N TRP A 227 4.40 37.63 3.62
CA TRP A 227 4.21 36.54 4.59
C TRP A 227 3.41 36.97 5.83
N ILE A 228 3.60 38.19 6.31
CA ILE A 228 2.97 38.70 7.53
C ILE A 228 1.61 39.31 7.23
N ASP A 229 1.55 40.17 6.22
CA ASP A 229 0.37 40.92 5.83
C ASP A 229 -0.63 40.04 5.05
N GLY A 230 -0.18 38.87 4.58
CA GLY A 230 -0.99 37.88 3.88
C GLY A 230 -1.33 38.25 2.43
N PRO A 231 -2.13 37.43 1.76
CA PRO A 231 -2.49 37.64 0.37
C PRO A 231 -3.61 38.68 0.24
N SER A 232 -3.46 39.60 -0.72
CA SER A 232 -4.38 40.74 -0.90
C SER A 232 -5.83 40.33 -1.19
N PHE A 233 -6.05 39.22 -1.90
CA PHE A 233 -7.41 38.77 -2.21
C PHE A 233 -8.25 38.44 -0.97
N LEU A 234 -7.61 38.11 0.17
CA LEU A 234 -8.34 37.88 1.42
C LEU A 234 -8.94 39.16 2.02
N LEU A 235 -8.45 40.34 1.62
CA LEU A 235 -9.03 41.64 1.98
C LEU A 235 -10.19 42.04 1.05
N ASN A 236 -10.39 41.33 -0.06
CA ASN A 236 -11.50 41.62 -0.97
C ASN A 236 -12.80 40.96 -0.47
N ASN A 237 -13.93 41.38 -1.03
CA ASN A 237 -15.22 40.73 -0.79
C ASN A 237 -15.21 39.29 -1.31
N GLU A 238 -16.07 38.42 -0.76
CA GLU A 238 -16.11 37.01 -1.17
C GLU A 238 -16.42 36.81 -2.65
N CYS A 239 -17.14 37.75 -3.28
CA CYS A 239 -17.44 37.74 -4.71
C CYS A 239 -16.20 37.96 -5.58
N ASP A 240 -15.16 38.61 -5.04
CA ASP A 240 -13.92 38.96 -5.74
C ASP A 240 -12.79 37.97 -5.40
N TRP A 241 -13.11 36.88 -4.71
CA TRP A 241 -12.16 35.83 -4.39
C TRP A 241 -11.77 34.99 -5.63
N PRO A 242 -10.63 34.28 -5.59
CA PRO A 242 -10.16 33.48 -6.72
C PRO A 242 -11.23 32.49 -7.24
N GLU A 243 -11.28 32.36 -8.56
CA GLU A 243 -12.19 31.43 -9.23
C GLU A 243 -11.96 29.99 -8.78
N GLN A 244 -13.07 29.26 -8.60
CA GLN A 244 -13.06 27.88 -8.16
C GLN A 244 -13.08 26.94 -9.36
N PRO A 245 -12.26 25.87 -9.38
CA PRO A 245 -12.19 24.97 -10.53
C PRO A 245 -13.54 24.28 -10.79
N MET A 246 -14.04 24.34 -12.03
CA MET A 246 -15.33 23.75 -12.42
C MET A 246 -15.40 22.22 -12.21
N GLN A 247 -14.26 21.52 -12.30
CA GLN A 247 -14.16 20.06 -12.29
C GLN A 247 -13.73 19.49 -10.92
N ARG A 248 -14.49 19.81 -9.85
CA ARG A 248 -14.25 19.21 -8.53
C ARG A 248 -14.76 17.77 -8.39
N LYS A 249 -15.76 17.38 -9.18
CA LYS A 249 -16.48 16.08 -9.06
C LYS A 249 -16.12 15.05 -10.14
N GLU A 250 -15.02 15.22 -10.85
CA GLU A 250 -14.57 14.22 -11.83
C GLU A 250 -14.23 12.88 -11.16
N SER A 251 -14.39 11.80 -11.91
CA SER A 251 -14.14 10.43 -11.44
C SER A 251 -12.68 10.22 -11.04
N LEU A 252 -12.45 9.76 -9.80
CA LEU A 252 -11.13 9.38 -9.28
C LEU A 252 -10.75 7.91 -9.62
N GLN A 253 -11.41 7.27 -10.60
CA GLN A 253 -11.24 5.84 -10.90
C GLN A 253 -9.79 5.42 -11.22
N ASN A 254 -8.96 6.34 -11.74
CA ASN A 254 -7.56 6.07 -12.07
C ASN A 254 -6.57 6.58 -11.00
N ASP A 255 -7.05 7.07 -9.85
CA ASP A 255 -6.19 7.58 -8.80
C ASP A 255 -5.55 6.42 -8.00
N PRO A 256 -4.22 6.41 -7.81
CA PRO A 256 -3.52 5.33 -7.12
C PRO A 256 -3.90 5.19 -5.64
N GLU A 257 -4.49 6.19 -5.01
CA GLU A 257 -4.97 6.17 -3.63
C GLU A 257 -6.42 5.67 -3.51
N VAL A 258 -7.14 5.49 -4.61
CA VAL A 258 -8.46 4.85 -4.62
C VAL A 258 -8.30 3.33 -4.72
N LYS A 259 -9.00 2.59 -3.87
CA LYS A 259 -9.04 1.13 -3.94
C LYS A 259 -9.95 0.74 -5.10
N ASN A 260 -9.43 -0.10 -6.00
CA ASN A 260 -10.26 -0.78 -6.99
C ASN A 260 -11.31 -1.60 -6.24
N THR A 261 -12.56 -1.16 -6.32
CA THR A 261 -13.70 -1.90 -5.77
C THR A 261 -13.89 -3.16 -6.60
N ALA A 262 -13.35 -4.28 -6.12
CA ALA A 262 -13.97 -5.57 -6.40
C ALA A 262 -15.39 -5.49 -5.80
N THR A 263 -16.40 -5.56 -6.66
CA THR A 263 -17.81 -5.54 -6.29
C THR A 263 -18.10 -6.66 -5.29
N VAL A 264 -18.23 -6.29 -4.01
CA VAL A 264 -18.76 -7.17 -2.96
C VAL A 264 -20.10 -6.56 -2.56
N ASN A 265 -21.18 -7.09 -3.14
CA ASN A 265 -22.55 -6.69 -2.79
C ASN A 265 -22.79 -7.03 -1.32
N THR A 266 -22.78 -6.01 -0.46
CA THR A 266 -23.14 -6.13 0.96
C THR A 266 -24.44 -5.39 1.15
N ILE A 267 -25.49 -6.13 1.53
CA ILE A 267 -26.82 -5.61 1.84
C ILE A 267 -26.75 -5.13 3.29
N GLN A 268 -26.89 -3.83 3.52
CA GLN A 268 -27.11 -3.31 4.88
C GLN A 268 -28.58 -3.51 5.23
N VAL A 269 -28.81 -4.26 6.31
CA VAL A 269 -30.14 -4.49 6.90
C VAL A 269 -30.29 -3.46 8.02
N GLU A 270 -31.11 -2.44 7.80
CA GLU A 270 -31.69 -1.65 8.88
C GLU A 270 -32.95 -2.36 9.39
N GLU A 271 -33.17 -2.26 10.70
CA GLU A 271 -34.11 -3.01 11.52
C GLU A 271 -35.57 -3.02 11.00
N ASP A 272 -36.10 -4.24 10.91
CA ASP A 272 -37.49 -4.68 11.03
C ASP A 272 -38.61 -3.64 10.82
N LYS A 273 -38.79 -3.25 9.56
CA LYS A 273 -40.14 -3.38 8.98
C LYS A 273 -40.07 -4.52 8.00
N GLU A 274 -40.73 -5.64 8.32
CA GLU A 274 -40.87 -6.73 7.36
C GLU A 274 -41.28 -6.10 6.02
N PRO A 275 -40.54 -6.35 4.92
CA PRO A 275 -40.76 -5.68 3.64
C PRO A 275 -42.19 -5.90 3.11
N MET A 276 -42.85 -6.95 3.62
CA MET A 276 -44.24 -7.22 3.38
C MET A 276 -45.16 -6.15 3.96
N ASN A 277 -44.90 -5.69 5.18
CA ASN A 277 -45.69 -4.62 5.82
C ASN A 277 -45.56 -3.32 5.04
N LYS A 278 -44.35 -2.96 4.57
CA LYS A 278 -44.16 -1.79 3.69
C LYS A 278 -44.97 -1.87 2.38
N LEU A 279 -45.06 -3.06 1.78
CA LEU A 279 -45.83 -3.23 0.54
C LEU A 279 -47.34 -3.19 0.81
N ILE A 280 -47.80 -3.77 1.92
CA ILE A 280 -49.21 -3.74 2.32
C ILE A 280 -49.64 -2.30 2.63
N ASP A 281 -48.85 -1.57 3.43
CA ASP A 281 -49.14 -0.20 3.84
C ASP A 281 -49.13 0.80 2.67
N TYR A 282 -48.41 0.50 1.58
CA TYR A 282 -48.35 1.35 0.39
C TYR A 282 -49.65 1.36 -0.43
N TYR A 283 -50.43 0.27 -0.41
CA TYR A 283 -51.63 0.15 -1.24
C TYR A 283 -52.90 0.29 -0.41
N SER A 284 -53.68 1.34 -0.68
CA SER A 284 -54.99 1.59 -0.04
C SER A 284 -56.13 0.70 -0.57
N GLU A 285 -55.88 -0.10 -1.62
CA GLU A 285 -56.89 -0.94 -2.28
C GLU A 285 -56.41 -2.39 -2.45
N TRP A 286 -57.20 -3.34 -1.93
CA TRP A 286 -56.90 -4.78 -1.96
C TRP A 286 -56.63 -5.34 -3.36
N HIS A 287 -57.39 -4.90 -4.37
CA HIS A 287 -57.21 -5.38 -5.74
C HIS A 287 -55.86 -4.95 -6.35
N LYS A 288 -55.38 -3.74 -6.04
CA LYS A 288 -54.07 -3.23 -6.49
C LYS A 288 -52.92 -3.97 -5.82
N LEU A 289 -53.03 -4.22 -4.51
CA LEU A 289 -52.06 -5.03 -3.76
C LEU A 289 -51.97 -6.46 -4.32
N LYS A 290 -53.10 -7.13 -4.55
CA LYS A 290 -53.14 -8.48 -5.15
C LYS A 290 -52.45 -8.52 -6.52
N ARG A 291 -52.70 -7.53 -7.39
CA ARG A 291 -52.03 -7.46 -8.70
C ARG A 291 -50.52 -7.29 -8.55
N ALA A 292 -50.07 -6.39 -7.66
CA ALA A 292 -48.64 -6.19 -7.41
C ALA A 292 -47.96 -7.48 -6.92
N VAL A 293 -48.55 -8.14 -5.92
CA VAL A 293 -48.02 -9.42 -5.39
C VAL A 293 -48.03 -10.52 -6.46
N ALA A 294 -49.07 -10.60 -7.31
CA ALA A 294 -49.12 -11.56 -8.41
C ALA A 294 -47.97 -11.36 -9.42
N TRP A 295 -47.63 -10.11 -9.75
CA TRP A 295 -46.48 -9.80 -10.60
C TRP A 295 -45.14 -10.16 -9.94
N ILE A 296 -45.00 -9.92 -8.63
CA ILE A 296 -43.81 -10.32 -7.87
C ILE A 296 -43.66 -11.85 -7.87
N LEU A 297 -44.75 -12.59 -7.68
CA LEU A 297 -44.74 -14.07 -7.74
C LEU A 297 -44.42 -14.58 -9.14
N LYS A 298 -44.93 -13.94 -10.19
CA LYS A 298 -44.60 -14.26 -11.58
C LYS A 298 -43.11 -14.03 -11.85
N LEU A 299 -42.58 -12.89 -11.44
CA LEU A 299 -41.16 -12.56 -11.56
C LEU A 299 -40.27 -13.54 -10.79
N LYS A 300 -40.64 -13.90 -9.56
CA LYS A 300 -39.93 -14.91 -8.76
C LYS A 300 -39.81 -16.23 -9.51
N ARG A 301 -40.91 -16.73 -10.10
CA ARG A 301 -40.90 -17.96 -10.89
C ARG A 301 -39.99 -17.86 -12.11
N THR A 302 -40.05 -16.76 -12.86
CA THR A 302 -39.19 -16.53 -14.03
C THR A 302 -37.71 -16.48 -13.64
N LEU A 303 -37.36 -15.78 -12.56
CA LEU A 303 -35.98 -15.71 -12.09
C LEU A 303 -35.44 -17.06 -11.60
N GLN A 304 -36.30 -17.89 -10.99
CA GLN A 304 -35.95 -19.26 -10.59
C GLN A 304 -35.65 -20.14 -11.81
N GLN A 305 -36.50 -20.11 -12.84
CA GLN A 305 -36.30 -20.85 -14.09
C GLN A 305 -34.98 -20.46 -14.77
N LEU A 306 -34.71 -19.15 -14.93
CA LEU A 306 -33.48 -18.64 -15.54
C LEU A 306 -32.21 -19.05 -14.76
N LYS A 307 -32.29 -19.12 -13.43
CA LYS A 307 -31.18 -19.57 -12.59
C LYS A 307 -30.86 -21.04 -12.82
N ASP A 308 -31.89 -21.88 -12.90
CA ASP A 308 -31.72 -23.32 -13.07
C ASP A 308 -31.22 -23.66 -14.48
N GLU A 309 -31.75 -23.00 -15.52
CA GLU A 309 -31.26 -23.12 -16.90
C GLU A 309 -29.78 -22.74 -17.04
N ARG A 310 -29.36 -21.62 -16.43
CA ARG A 310 -27.97 -21.16 -16.47
C ARG A 310 -27.01 -22.13 -15.76
N LYS A 311 -27.47 -22.74 -14.66
CA LYS A 311 -26.70 -23.73 -13.90
C LYS A 311 -26.51 -25.02 -14.70
N GLU A 312 -27.55 -25.45 -15.42
CA GLU A 312 -27.50 -26.66 -16.23
C GLU A 312 -26.61 -26.48 -17.47
N LEU A 313 -26.71 -25.34 -18.17
CA LEU A 313 -25.83 -25.00 -19.29
C LEU A 313 -24.35 -25.01 -18.88
N SER A 314 -24.03 -24.41 -17.73
CA SER A 314 -22.64 -24.37 -17.22
C SER A 314 -22.07 -25.76 -16.92
N ARG A 315 -22.89 -26.67 -16.37
CA ARG A 315 -22.48 -28.06 -16.11
C ARG A 315 -22.22 -28.83 -17.40
N THR A 316 -23.10 -28.67 -18.39
CA THR A 316 -22.98 -29.34 -19.70
C THR A 316 -21.71 -28.90 -20.42
N ILE A 317 -21.37 -27.61 -20.40
CA ILE A 317 -20.14 -27.08 -21.02
C ILE A 317 -18.90 -27.65 -20.35
N ILE A 318 -18.82 -27.65 -19.01
CA ILE A 318 -17.66 -28.17 -18.27
C ILE A 318 -17.48 -29.67 -18.53
N GLN A 319 -18.58 -30.43 -18.58
CA GLN A 319 -18.54 -31.86 -18.85
C GLN A 319 -18.11 -32.15 -20.31
N ALA A 320 -18.61 -31.39 -21.28
CA ALA A 320 -18.19 -31.46 -22.68
C ALA A 320 -16.70 -31.14 -22.84
N GLU A 321 -16.20 -30.10 -22.18
CA GLU A 321 -14.79 -29.70 -22.26
C GLU A 321 -13.86 -30.77 -21.66
N LYS A 322 -14.24 -31.36 -20.52
CA LYS A 322 -13.47 -32.45 -19.88
C LYS A 322 -13.38 -33.69 -20.79
N THR A 323 -14.48 -34.06 -21.45
CA THR A 323 -14.49 -35.20 -22.38
C THR A 323 -13.66 -34.92 -23.64
N LEU A 324 -13.73 -33.71 -24.20
CA LEU A 324 -12.92 -33.30 -25.35
C LEU A 324 -11.42 -33.28 -25.04
N LYS A 325 -11.00 -32.74 -23.88
CA LYS A 325 -9.60 -32.76 -23.45
C LYS A 325 -9.05 -34.18 -23.31
N SER A 326 -9.85 -35.11 -22.78
CA SER A 326 -9.47 -36.53 -22.68
C SER A 326 -9.32 -37.19 -24.07
N LYS A 327 -10.18 -36.85 -25.03
CA LYS A 327 -10.06 -37.34 -26.41
C LYS A 327 -8.81 -36.79 -27.09
N ALA A 328 -8.55 -35.48 -26.96
CA ALA A 328 -7.36 -34.84 -27.49
C ALA A 328 -6.06 -35.45 -26.92
N GLU A 329 -6.01 -35.69 -25.61
CA GLU A 329 -4.88 -36.38 -24.95
C GLU A 329 -4.62 -37.75 -25.60
N SER A 330 -5.68 -38.54 -25.84
CA SER A 330 -5.56 -39.86 -26.44
C SER A 330 -5.02 -39.83 -27.87
N GLU A 331 -5.47 -38.89 -28.71
CA GLU A 331 -5.02 -38.75 -30.10
C GLU A 331 -3.56 -38.29 -30.21
N ILE A 332 -3.13 -37.37 -29.33
CA ILE A 332 -1.72 -36.93 -29.28
C ILE A 332 -0.80 -38.10 -28.92
N ILE A 333 -1.22 -38.96 -28.00
CA ILE A 333 -0.44 -40.15 -27.62
C ILE A 333 -0.36 -41.13 -28.79
N LYS A 334 -1.48 -41.41 -29.47
CA LYS A 334 -1.51 -42.27 -30.66
C LYS A 334 -0.55 -41.74 -31.73
N PHE A 335 -0.58 -40.44 -32.00
CA PHE A 335 0.31 -39.79 -32.95
C PHE A 335 1.79 -39.98 -32.55
N SER A 336 2.13 -39.70 -31.29
CA SER A 336 3.50 -39.86 -30.79
C SER A 336 3.99 -41.31 -30.83
N GLN A 337 3.08 -42.29 -30.61
CA GLN A 337 3.43 -43.70 -30.68
C GLN A 337 3.61 -44.17 -32.13
N ARG A 338 2.78 -43.71 -33.06
CA ARG A 338 2.95 -44.01 -34.49
C ARG A 338 4.28 -43.51 -35.05
N GLN A 339 4.75 -42.35 -34.61
CA GLN A 339 6.03 -41.82 -35.06
C GLN A 339 7.24 -42.65 -34.62
N GLN A 340 7.17 -43.30 -33.45
CA GLN A 340 8.35 -43.85 -32.79
C GLN A 340 8.31 -45.37 -32.56
N PHE A 341 7.13 -45.97 -32.54
CA PHE A 341 6.90 -47.39 -32.30
C PHE A 341 6.02 -48.01 -33.40
N ASN A 342 6.19 -47.56 -34.65
CA ASN A 342 5.34 -47.97 -35.76
C ASN A 342 5.43 -49.48 -36.03
N GLU A 343 6.65 -50.03 -35.99
CA GLU A 343 6.91 -51.46 -36.22
C GLU A 343 6.26 -52.32 -35.14
N GLU A 344 6.35 -51.91 -33.87
CA GLU A 344 5.71 -52.59 -32.74
C GLU A 344 4.18 -52.49 -32.79
N LEU A 345 3.65 -51.33 -33.20
CA LEU A 345 2.21 -51.15 -33.41
C LEU A 345 1.69 -52.06 -34.52
N GLN A 346 2.38 -52.15 -35.66
CA GLN A 346 2.00 -53.03 -36.76
C GLN A 346 2.09 -54.51 -36.39
N ALA A 347 3.09 -54.91 -35.60
CA ALA A 347 3.23 -56.27 -35.10
C ALA A 347 2.02 -56.65 -34.21
N LEU A 348 1.68 -55.80 -33.25
CA LEU A 348 0.56 -56.04 -32.33
C LEU A 348 -0.81 -55.94 -33.01
N GLN A 349 -0.98 -55.07 -34.02
CA GLN A 349 -2.20 -55.02 -34.84
C GLN A 349 -2.41 -56.32 -35.64
N LYS A 350 -1.32 -56.96 -36.08
CA LYS A 350 -1.34 -58.26 -36.78
C LYS A 350 -1.41 -59.46 -35.81
N GLY A 351 -1.63 -59.22 -34.51
CA GLY A 351 -1.70 -60.26 -33.48
C GLY A 351 -0.36 -60.94 -33.17
N LYS A 352 0.77 -60.39 -33.66
CA LYS A 352 2.11 -60.92 -33.41
C LYS A 352 2.71 -60.24 -32.17
N GLN A 353 3.58 -60.96 -31.46
CA GLN A 353 4.35 -60.36 -30.37
C GLN A 353 5.39 -59.38 -30.92
N VAL A 354 5.72 -58.37 -30.11
CA VAL A 354 6.79 -57.41 -30.41
C VAL A 354 8.14 -58.12 -30.52
N SER A 355 9.01 -57.65 -31.40
CA SER A 355 10.35 -58.21 -31.60
C SER A 355 11.15 -58.24 -30.29
N ARG A 356 11.87 -59.35 -30.04
CA ARG A 356 12.74 -59.53 -28.85
C ARG A 356 13.83 -58.47 -28.73
N ASN A 357 14.19 -57.82 -29.84
CA ASN A 357 15.20 -56.76 -29.89
C ASN A 357 14.63 -55.37 -29.55
N SER A 358 13.31 -55.21 -29.47
CA SER A 358 12.70 -53.92 -29.12
C SER A 358 12.86 -53.61 -27.64
N GLN A 359 13.05 -52.33 -27.33
CA GLN A 359 13.08 -51.80 -25.96
C GLN A 359 11.77 -52.04 -25.19
N LEU A 360 10.69 -52.30 -25.93
CA LEU A 360 9.35 -52.50 -25.39
C LEU A 360 9.06 -53.96 -25.03
N PHE A 361 9.83 -54.93 -25.53
CA PHE A 361 9.58 -56.36 -25.29
C PHE A 361 9.48 -56.70 -23.79
N ARG A 362 10.36 -56.11 -22.97
CA ARG A 362 10.40 -56.32 -21.51
C ARG A 362 9.19 -55.74 -20.77
N LEU A 363 8.42 -54.86 -21.41
CA LEU A 363 7.25 -54.20 -20.83
C LEU A 363 5.94 -54.94 -21.15
N ASP A 364 6.01 -56.09 -21.83
CA ASP A 364 4.86 -56.88 -22.26
C ASP A 364 3.76 -55.99 -22.89
N PRO A 365 4.06 -55.31 -24.02
CA PRO A 365 3.23 -54.22 -24.52
C PRO A 365 1.91 -54.75 -25.09
N ILE A 366 0.80 -54.17 -24.63
CA ILE A 366 -0.56 -54.52 -25.05
C ILE A 366 -1.16 -53.34 -25.82
N LEU A 367 -1.89 -53.63 -26.89
CA LEU A 367 -2.66 -52.63 -27.63
C LEU A 367 -4.08 -52.57 -27.07
N GLN A 368 -4.47 -51.40 -26.54
CA GLN A 368 -5.83 -51.16 -26.02
C GLN A 368 -6.28 -49.76 -26.45
N ASP A 369 -7.48 -49.66 -27.04
CA ASP A 369 -8.02 -48.42 -27.62
C ASP A 369 -7.08 -47.75 -28.65
N SER A 370 -6.36 -48.57 -29.42
CA SER A 370 -5.31 -48.16 -30.37
C SER A 370 -4.12 -47.42 -29.74
N ILE A 371 -3.93 -47.55 -28.42
CA ILE A 371 -2.80 -47.00 -27.67
C ILE A 371 -1.95 -48.15 -27.14
N LEU A 372 -0.64 -48.04 -27.30
CA LEU A 372 0.34 -48.96 -26.72
C LEU A 372 0.41 -48.73 -25.21
N ARG A 373 0.09 -49.75 -24.42
CA ARG A 373 0.11 -49.72 -22.95
C ARG A 373 1.03 -50.81 -22.39
N VAL A 374 1.54 -50.56 -21.19
CA VAL A 374 2.33 -51.55 -20.45
C VAL A 374 1.41 -52.67 -19.96
N GLY A 375 1.79 -53.92 -20.24
CA GLY A 375 1.15 -55.11 -19.68
C GLY A 375 1.79 -55.57 -18.37
N GLY A 376 1.27 -56.67 -17.82
CA GLY A 376 1.90 -57.38 -16.71
C GLY A 376 1.09 -57.49 -15.41
N ARG A 377 1.82 -57.64 -14.30
CA ARG A 377 1.32 -58.22 -13.03
C ARG A 377 0.30 -57.38 -12.25
N LEU A 378 0.14 -56.10 -12.60
CA LEU A 378 -0.78 -55.17 -11.90
C LEU A 378 -2.26 -55.35 -12.31
N ASN A 379 -2.56 -56.26 -13.24
CA ASN A 379 -3.92 -56.54 -13.71
C ASN A 379 -4.90 -56.94 -12.57
N LYS A 380 -4.40 -57.57 -11.49
CA LYS A 380 -5.22 -58.00 -10.33
C LYS A 380 -5.32 -56.97 -9.18
N SER A 381 -4.75 -55.77 -9.34
CA SER A 381 -4.75 -54.74 -8.27
C SER A 381 -6.03 -53.91 -8.23
N ALA A 382 -6.42 -53.36 -7.08
CA ALA A 382 -7.57 -52.45 -6.93
C ALA A 382 -7.25 -51.00 -7.36
N MET A 383 -6.55 -50.82 -8.48
CA MET A 383 -6.18 -49.50 -9.01
C MET A 383 -7.01 -49.12 -10.25
N PRO A 384 -7.11 -47.81 -10.59
CA PRO A 384 -7.74 -47.39 -11.85
C PRO A 384 -7.05 -48.04 -13.06
N GLU A 385 -7.81 -48.41 -14.10
CA GLU A 385 -7.28 -49.06 -15.31
C GLU A 385 -6.14 -48.29 -15.99
N THR A 386 -6.20 -46.96 -15.95
CA THR A 386 -5.14 -46.09 -16.48
C THR A 386 -3.81 -46.19 -15.73
N ALA A 387 -3.86 -46.53 -14.44
CA ALA A 387 -2.69 -46.76 -13.60
C ALA A 387 -2.22 -48.22 -13.64
N LYS A 388 -3.13 -49.17 -13.85
CA LYS A 388 -2.78 -50.58 -14.11
C LYS A 388 -1.99 -50.74 -15.40
N ARG A 389 -2.44 -50.03 -16.45
CA ARG A 389 -1.92 -50.11 -17.82
C ARG A 389 -1.54 -48.72 -18.34
N PRO A 390 -0.43 -48.15 -17.83
CA PRO A 390 0.00 -46.82 -18.25
C PRO A 390 0.39 -46.81 -19.75
N ALA A 391 0.09 -45.70 -20.43
CA ALA A 391 0.40 -45.54 -21.85
C ALA A 391 1.92 -45.35 -22.05
N ILE A 392 2.49 -46.11 -22.99
CA ILE A 392 3.92 -46.09 -23.26
C ILE A 392 4.26 -44.86 -24.10
N ILE A 393 5.19 -44.03 -23.64
CA ILE A 393 5.62 -42.84 -24.37
C ILE A 393 7.13 -42.88 -24.48
N SER A 394 7.67 -42.63 -25.67
CA SER A 394 9.12 -42.60 -25.83
C SER A 394 9.73 -41.40 -25.12
N LYS A 395 10.88 -41.65 -24.47
CA LYS A 395 11.75 -40.65 -23.86
C LYS A 395 12.16 -39.52 -24.81
N HIS A 396 12.30 -39.82 -26.10
CA HIS A 396 12.81 -38.87 -27.09
C HIS A 396 11.72 -37.98 -27.69
N SER A 397 10.44 -38.29 -27.44
CA SER A 397 9.32 -37.49 -27.92
C SER A 397 9.25 -36.12 -27.22
N ARG A 398 8.83 -35.08 -27.95
CA ARG A 398 8.52 -33.78 -27.34
C ARG A 398 7.37 -33.91 -26.34
N VAL A 399 6.42 -34.80 -26.61
CA VAL A 399 5.27 -35.11 -25.75
C VAL A 399 5.73 -35.58 -24.36
N ALA A 400 6.72 -36.47 -24.27
CA ALA A 400 7.30 -36.88 -22.98
C ALA A 400 7.85 -35.69 -22.19
N THR A 401 8.51 -34.73 -22.85
CA THR A 401 9.04 -33.54 -22.19
C THR A 401 7.92 -32.63 -21.68
N LEU A 402 6.86 -32.45 -22.47
CA LEU A 402 5.70 -31.64 -22.08
C LEU A 402 4.96 -32.25 -20.89
N ILE A 403 4.70 -33.57 -20.91
CA ILE A 403 4.05 -34.29 -19.81
C ILE A 403 4.89 -34.18 -18.53
N LEU A 404 6.20 -34.40 -18.62
CA LEU A 404 7.08 -34.28 -17.45
C LEU A 404 7.11 -32.85 -16.90
N SER A 405 7.11 -31.83 -17.78
CA SER A 405 7.07 -30.42 -17.37
C SER A 405 5.74 -30.05 -16.69
N ASP A 406 4.61 -30.51 -17.24
CA ASP A 406 3.28 -30.28 -16.67
C ASP A 406 3.13 -30.93 -15.28
N ILE A 407 3.53 -32.21 -15.15
CA ILE A 407 3.53 -32.89 -13.85
C ILE A 407 4.47 -32.17 -12.87
N HIS A 408 5.65 -31.75 -13.32
CA HIS A 408 6.61 -31.05 -12.49
C HIS A 408 6.07 -29.71 -11.96
N GLN A 409 5.37 -28.94 -12.79
CA GLN A 409 4.73 -27.68 -12.40
C GLN A 409 3.52 -27.92 -11.47
N ARG A 410 2.63 -28.85 -11.81
CA ARG A 410 1.44 -29.17 -10.98
C ARG A 410 1.78 -29.69 -9.60
N THR A 411 2.89 -30.41 -9.48
CA THR A 411 3.37 -30.94 -8.19
C THR A 411 4.20 -29.93 -7.40
N GLY A 412 4.32 -28.67 -7.86
CA GLY A 412 5.03 -27.62 -7.13
C GLY A 412 6.53 -27.86 -7.03
N HIS A 413 7.17 -28.36 -8.10
CA HIS A 413 8.60 -28.65 -8.15
C HIS A 413 9.08 -29.77 -7.19
N ALA A 414 8.20 -30.73 -6.88
CA ALA A 414 8.51 -31.87 -6.04
C ALA A 414 9.71 -32.71 -6.58
N GLY A 415 10.33 -33.45 -5.66
CA GLY A 415 11.50 -34.27 -5.95
C GLY A 415 11.27 -35.37 -6.99
N ARG A 416 12.36 -35.91 -7.53
CA ARG A 416 12.37 -36.91 -8.61
C ARG A 416 11.43 -38.09 -8.37
N SER A 417 11.43 -38.66 -7.16
CA SER A 417 10.62 -39.84 -6.82
C SER A 417 9.13 -39.55 -6.90
N TYR A 418 8.71 -38.36 -6.49
CA TYR A 418 7.31 -37.95 -6.51
C TYR A 418 6.81 -37.70 -7.93
N VAL A 419 7.59 -37.00 -8.75
CA VAL A 419 7.29 -36.79 -10.17
C VAL A 419 7.19 -38.14 -10.90
N LEU A 420 8.07 -39.09 -10.58
CA LEU A 420 8.01 -40.44 -11.16
C LEU A 420 6.75 -41.21 -10.73
N ALA A 421 6.36 -41.12 -9.47
CA ALA A 421 5.15 -41.76 -8.96
C ALA A 421 3.91 -41.20 -9.67
N GLN A 422 3.82 -39.87 -9.81
CA GLN A 422 2.70 -39.22 -10.47
C GLN A 422 2.65 -39.52 -11.98
N LEU A 423 3.81 -39.60 -12.64
CA LEU A 423 3.92 -40.04 -14.04
C LEU A 423 3.33 -41.44 -14.22
N ARG A 424 3.73 -42.39 -13.37
CA ARG A 424 3.33 -43.81 -13.47
C ARG A 424 1.85 -44.07 -13.26
N ARG A 425 1.08 -43.10 -12.76
CA ARG A 425 -0.39 -43.21 -12.65
C ARG A 425 -1.09 -43.21 -14.00
N LYS A 426 -0.45 -42.72 -15.06
CA LYS A 426 -1.05 -42.63 -16.40
C LYS A 426 -0.11 -42.99 -17.54
N TYR A 427 1.20 -42.72 -17.41
CA TYR A 427 2.17 -42.88 -18.49
C TYR A 427 3.40 -43.66 -18.05
N TRP A 428 3.99 -44.37 -19.00
CA TRP A 428 5.23 -45.10 -18.83
C TRP A 428 6.26 -44.64 -19.84
N ILE A 429 7.28 -43.93 -19.34
CA ILE A 429 8.40 -43.48 -20.17
C ILE A 429 9.61 -44.38 -19.89
N PRO A 430 10.15 -45.10 -20.88
CA PRO A 430 11.39 -45.85 -20.72
C PRO A 430 12.51 -44.92 -20.23
N GLN A 431 13.24 -45.34 -19.19
CA GLN A 431 14.27 -44.51 -18.55
C GLN A 431 13.78 -43.13 -18.05
N ALA A 432 12.50 -43.01 -17.65
CA ALA A 432 11.89 -41.77 -17.13
C ALA A 432 12.77 -41.03 -16.10
N ASN A 433 13.45 -41.78 -15.24
CA ASN A 433 14.38 -41.28 -14.24
C ASN A 433 15.49 -40.36 -14.80
N SER A 434 16.05 -40.71 -15.95
CA SER A 434 17.07 -39.92 -16.64
C SER A 434 16.46 -38.63 -17.19
N ALA A 435 15.26 -38.72 -17.77
CA ALA A 435 14.53 -37.56 -18.31
C ALA A 435 14.11 -36.58 -17.21
N ILE A 436 13.59 -37.07 -16.08
CA ILE A 436 13.23 -36.26 -14.91
C ILE A 436 14.45 -35.56 -14.35
N ARG A 437 15.59 -36.26 -14.21
CA ARG A 437 16.84 -35.62 -13.73
C ARG A 437 17.28 -34.48 -14.67
N LYS A 438 17.19 -34.68 -15.98
CA LYS A 438 17.49 -33.64 -16.98
C LYS A 438 16.54 -32.45 -16.86
N LEU A 439 15.25 -32.69 -16.61
CA LEU A 439 14.25 -31.64 -16.40
C LEU A 439 14.55 -30.83 -15.13
N LEU A 440 14.79 -31.49 -14.00
CA LEU A 440 15.09 -30.85 -12.71
C LEU A 440 16.37 -30.00 -12.79
N ASN A 441 17.42 -30.49 -13.45
CA ASN A 441 18.66 -29.74 -13.64
C ASN A 441 18.48 -28.50 -14.54
N LYS A 442 17.51 -28.52 -15.47
CA LYS A 442 17.19 -27.34 -16.29
C LYS A 442 16.30 -26.35 -15.57
N CYS A 443 15.46 -26.81 -14.65
CA CYS A 443 14.54 -25.95 -13.91
C CYS A 443 15.29 -24.96 -13.02
N VAL A 444 14.99 -23.67 -13.16
CA VAL A 444 15.61 -22.60 -12.36
C VAL A 444 15.19 -22.71 -10.89
N VAL A 445 13.91 -22.99 -10.63
CA VAL A 445 13.36 -23.14 -9.27
C VAL A 445 14.02 -24.30 -8.55
N CYS A 446 14.11 -25.47 -9.17
CA CYS A 446 14.80 -26.61 -8.57
C CYS A 446 16.28 -26.35 -8.36
N ARG A 447 16.98 -25.74 -9.32
CA ARG A 447 18.39 -25.37 -9.17
C ARG A 447 18.63 -24.42 -8.01
N ARG A 448 17.70 -23.49 -7.75
CA ARG A 448 17.75 -22.59 -6.60
C ARG A 448 17.52 -23.34 -5.29
N ILE A 449 16.56 -24.26 -5.25
CA ILE A 449 16.24 -25.06 -4.05
C ILE A 449 17.38 -26.05 -3.72
N THR A 450 17.95 -26.71 -4.72
CA THR A 450 19.02 -27.71 -4.56
C THR A 450 20.42 -27.13 -4.69
N GLY A 451 20.53 -25.79 -4.80
CA GLY A 451 21.81 -25.11 -4.94
C GLY A 451 22.65 -25.30 -3.68
N LYS A 452 23.92 -25.69 -3.84
CA LYS A 452 24.84 -25.73 -2.70
C LYS A 452 25.00 -24.30 -2.17
N VAL A 453 24.89 -24.12 -0.85
CA VAL A 453 25.27 -22.87 -0.19
C VAL A 453 26.73 -22.61 -0.56
N GLY A 454 27.03 -21.43 -1.11
CA GLY A 454 28.40 -21.06 -1.44
C GLY A 454 29.25 -21.20 -0.18
N SER A 455 30.23 -22.10 -0.20
CA SER A 455 31.19 -22.19 0.90
C SER A 455 32.00 -20.90 0.86
N ARG A 456 31.73 -19.96 1.75
CA ARG A 456 32.74 -18.94 2.06
C ARG A 456 34.00 -19.73 2.44
N ARG A 457 35.10 -19.54 1.70
CA ARG A 457 36.43 -19.86 2.22
C ARG A 457 36.57 -19.01 3.48
N TRP A 458 36.45 -19.63 4.65
CA TRP A 458 36.86 -18.99 5.88
C TRP A 458 38.34 -18.67 5.70
N ARG A 459 38.70 -17.38 5.69
CA ARG A 459 40.08 -17.00 5.99
C ARG A 459 40.37 -17.65 7.35
N THR A 460 41.47 -18.38 7.44
CA THR A 460 41.97 -18.95 8.68
C THR A 460 42.10 -17.81 9.69
N TYR A 461 41.14 -17.65 10.59
CA TYR A 461 41.30 -16.78 11.73
C TYR A 461 42.20 -17.51 12.73
N LEU A 462 43.24 -16.80 13.13
CA LEU A 462 44.18 -17.17 14.19
C LEU A 462 43.42 -17.64 15.43
N LYS A 463 43.97 -18.70 16.05
CA LYS A 463 43.57 -19.29 17.32
C LYS A 463 43.11 -18.23 18.33
N ILE A 464 41.82 -18.20 18.67
CA ILE A 464 41.37 -17.84 20.02
C ILE A 464 40.25 -18.81 20.42
N ALA A 465 40.48 -19.40 21.59
CA ALA A 465 39.74 -20.38 22.36
C ALA A 465 38.22 -20.50 22.16
N SER A 466 37.81 -21.75 21.92
CA SER A 466 36.81 -22.49 22.69
C SER A 466 35.85 -21.71 23.59
N CYS A 467 34.58 -21.62 23.21
CA CYS A 467 33.46 -21.78 24.15
C CYS A 467 32.15 -22.16 23.43
N PRO A 468 31.28 -22.96 24.05
CA PRO A 468 30.25 -23.74 23.37
C PRO A 468 28.98 -22.93 23.07
N ILE A 469 28.33 -23.32 21.99
CA ILE A 469 27.03 -22.87 21.51
C ILE A 469 25.95 -23.13 22.57
N ASN A 470 25.09 -22.15 22.83
CA ASN A 470 23.70 -22.45 23.20
C ASN A 470 22.75 -21.51 22.43
N PRO A 471 21.71 -22.05 21.74
CA PRO A 471 20.70 -21.26 21.08
C PRO A 471 19.62 -20.84 22.10
N HIS A 472 19.02 -19.67 21.92
CA HIS A 472 17.62 -19.29 22.25
C HIS A 472 17.56 -17.77 22.50
N LEU A 473 16.80 -17.08 21.65
CA LEU A 473 16.19 -15.77 21.89
C LEU A 473 14.67 -15.99 21.67
N PRO A 474 13.72 -15.20 22.22
CA PRO A 474 13.88 -13.80 22.67
C PRO A 474 13.06 -13.35 23.90
N THR A 475 13.60 -12.38 24.65
CA THR A 475 12.84 -11.23 25.19
C THR A 475 13.85 -10.14 25.52
N PRO A 476 13.74 -8.90 25.01
CA PRO A 476 14.69 -7.85 25.35
C PRO A 476 14.34 -7.31 26.75
N GLY A 477 15.00 -7.84 27.79
CA GLY A 477 15.14 -7.14 29.06
C GLY A 477 16.27 -6.11 28.95
N VAL A 478 16.07 -4.90 29.45
CA VAL A 478 17.11 -3.87 29.50
C VAL A 478 17.85 -4.00 30.82
N ASP A 479 19.15 -4.32 30.76
CA ASP A 479 20.05 -4.33 31.91
C ASP A 479 20.46 -2.88 32.23
N PHE A 480 20.06 -2.37 33.40
CA PHE A 480 20.32 -1.00 33.82
C PHE A 480 21.63 -0.84 34.61
N PHE A 481 22.23 -1.93 35.08
CA PHE A 481 23.32 -1.86 36.06
C PHE A 481 24.62 -2.52 35.59
N GLY A 482 24.56 -3.37 34.56
CA GLY A 482 25.70 -4.18 34.12
C GLY A 482 26.11 -5.22 35.17
N PRO A 483 27.07 -6.11 34.86
CA PRO A 483 27.46 -7.17 35.78
C PRO A 483 28.18 -6.60 37.01
N PHE A 484 27.74 -7.00 38.20
CA PHE A 484 28.39 -6.69 39.47
C PHE A 484 28.94 -7.96 40.12
N ASP A 485 30.08 -7.83 40.79
CA ASP A 485 30.78 -8.96 41.39
C ASP A 485 30.07 -9.36 42.71
N VAL A 486 29.53 -10.57 42.75
CA VAL A 486 28.86 -11.13 43.93
C VAL A 486 29.71 -12.27 44.50
N LYS A 487 29.85 -12.30 45.82
CA LYS A 487 30.62 -13.32 46.51
C LYS A 487 29.67 -14.37 47.11
N ARG A 488 29.66 -15.58 46.55
CA ARG A 488 28.91 -16.73 47.10
C ARG A 488 29.91 -17.72 47.68
N GLY A 489 30.05 -17.72 49.00
CA GLY A 489 31.04 -18.53 49.71
C GLY A 489 32.47 -18.14 49.35
N ARG A 490 33.29 -19.11 48.91
CA ARG A 490 34.71 -18.89 48.56
C ARG A 490 34.94 -18.49 47.09
N VAL A 491 33.90 -18.37 46.28
CA VAL A 491 34.00 -18.04 44.85
C VAL A 491 33.40 -16.65 44.57
N GLN A 492 34.09 -15.88 43.74
CA GLN A 492 33.64 -14.60 43.21
C GLN A 492 33.03 -14.83 41.83
N SER A 493 31.77 -14.47 41.64
CA SER A 493 31.06 -14.62 40.37
C SER A 493 30.41 -13.31 39.95
N ARG A 494 30.40 -13.03 38.65
CA ARG A 494 29.63 -11.92 38.08
C ARG A 494 28.21 -12.37 37.83
N ASP A 495 27.27 -11.82 38.59
CA ASP A 495 25.83 -12.00 38.36
C ASP A 495 25.26 -10.76 37.67
N THR A 496 24.21 -10.95 36.87
CA THR A 496 23.40 -9.88 36.27
C THR A 496 21.97 -9.98 36.76
N ALA A 497 21.35 -8.86 37.10
CA ALA A 497 19.96 -8.79 37.51
C ALA A 497 19.11 -8.17 36.39
N CYS A 498 18.15 -8.93 35.84
CA CYS A 498 17.20 -8.45 34.85
C CYS A 498 15.82 -8.27 35.49
N CYS A 499 15.30 -7.05 35.52
CA CYS A 499 13.90 -6.80 35.89
C CYS A 499 13.01 -6.97 34.66
N SER A 500 12.02 -7.88 34.75
CA SER A 500 10.92 -7.92 33.79
C SER A 500 9.82 -6.94 34.22
N PRO A 501 9.22 -6.17 33.30
CA PRO A 501 8.03 -5.40 33.63
C PRO A 501 6.90 -6.37 33.95
N ALA A 502 6.41 -6.34 35.19
CA ALA A 502 5.13 -6.94 35.52
C ALA A 502 4.07 -6.24 34.65
N LEU A 503 3.40 -7.00 33.78
CA LEU A 503 2.18 -6.54 33.12
C LEU A 503 1.11 -6.32 34.20
N PRO A 504 0.26 -5.29 34.07
CA PRO A 504 -0.75 -4.94 35.06
C PRO A 504 -1.78 -6.05 35.29
#